data_AF-A0A5R9GVZ9-F1
#
_entry.id   AF-A0A5R9GVZ9-F1
#
_cell.length_a   1.000
_cell.length_b   1.000
_cell.length_c   1.000
_cell.angle_alpha   90.00
_cell.angle_beta   90.00
_cell.angle_gamma   90.00
#
_symmetry.space_group_name_H-M   'P 1'
#
loop_
_entity.id
_entity.type
_entity.pdbx_description
1 polymer ?
#
loop_
_entity_poly.entity_id
_entity_poly.type
_entity_poly.pdbx_seq_one_letter_code
_entity_poly.pdbx_strand_id
1 'polypeptide(L)'
;MRRAAIPLLVLLLAGCGSSKTDIMFECPSPSGAKIATLYRITSGDAPGDQEMRVNIRKAGSELDTDMVSFAFRHGYDAIIHWNSEQQIIVEYPADAELTHQEPAVFGTSQSFSATDSISMSYQETPSTHGYFMVEKRCFNQP
;
A
#
# COMPACT_ATOMS: atom_id res chain seq x y z
N MET A 1 57.25 2.75 -29.51
CA MET A 1 55.95 3.26 -30.02
C MET A 1 54.83 2.58 -29.25
N ARG A 2 53.88 3.38 -28.76
CA ARG A 2 52.71 3.01 -27.96
C ARG A 2 51.79 2.03 -28.70
N ARG A 3 51.16 1.11 -27.97
CA ARG A 3 49.69 1.01 -27.83
C ARG A 3 49.32 -0.14 -26.89
N ALA A 4 48.92 0.25 -25.67
CA ALA A 4 48.12 -0.57 -24.78
C ALA A 4 46.72 -0.75 -25.38
N ALA A 5 46.14 -1.94 -25.21
CA ALA A 5 44.73 -2.18 -25.49
C ALA A 5 44.15 -2.98 -24.32
N ILE A 6 43.63 -2.24 -23.33
CA ILE A 6 42.70 -2.71 -22.32
C ILE A 6 41.31 -2.36 -22.86
N PRO A 7 40.44 -3.31 -23.22
CA PRO A 7 39.01 -3.11 -23.12
C PRO A 7 38.58 -3.78 -21.80
N LEU A 8 38.61 -3.01 -20.72
CA LEU A 8 37.43 -2.28 -20.24
C LEU A 8 36.33 -3.29 -19.85
N LEU A 9 36.59 -3.90 -18.71
CA LEU A 9 35.65 -4.40 -17.72
C LEU A 9 34.33 -3.59 -17.80
N VAL A 10 33.33 -4.10 -18.52
CA VAL A 10 31.95 -3.58 -18.44
C VAL A 10 31.42 -4.06 -17.09
N LEU A 11 31.75 -3.28 -16.05
CA LEU A 11 31.16 -3.41 -14.72
C LEU A 11 29.65 -3.14 -14.85
N LEU A 12 28.88 -4.23 -14.80
CA LEU A 12 27.79 -4.42 -13.84
C LEU A 12 27.21 -3.11 -13.25
N LEU A 13 26.40 -2.41 -14.03
CA LEU A 13 25.34 -1.56 -13.46
C LEU A 13 24.07 -2.40 -13.36
N ALA A 14 24.14 -3.46 -12.54
CA ALA A 14 22.95 -3.96 -11.89
C ALA A 14 22.60 -2.94 -10.81
N GLY A 15 21.97 -1.83 -11.23
CA GLY A 15 21.29 -0.93 -10.31
C GLY A 15 20.17 -1.73 -9.67
N CYS A 16 20.47 -2.39 -8.55
CA CYS A 16 19.48 -2.99 -7.68
C CYS A 16 18.74 -1.81 -7.05
N GLY A 17 17.78 -1.23 -7.77
CA GLY A 17 16.90 -0.20 -7.26
C GLY A 17 16.10 -0.82 -6.14
N SER A 18 16.52 -0.58 -4.89
CA SER A 18 15.74 -0.99 -3.73
C SER A 18 14.47 -0.15 -3.71
N SER A 19 13.32 -0.80 -3.81
CA SER A 19 12.04 -0.13 -3.63
C SER A 19 11.98 0.54 -2.26
N LYS A 20 11.61 1.82 -2.22
CA LYS A 20 11.43 2.57 -0.98
C LYS A 20 9.98 2.43 -0.52
N THR A 21 9.80 2.09 0.75
CA THR A 21 8.49 2.00 1.40
C THR A 21 8.30 3.19 2.34
N ASP A 22 7.30 4.02 2.08
CA ASP A 22 6.89 5.10 2.97
C ASP A 22 5.51 4.79 3.56
N ILE A 23 5.41 4.63 4.89
CA ILE A 23 4.11 4.48 5.57
C ILE A 23 3.43 5.84 5.61
N MET A 24 2.22 5.94 5.06
CA MET A 24 1.43 7.18 5.10
C MET A 24 0.66 7.26 6.41
N PHE A 25 -0.10 6.22 6.74
CA PHE A 25 -0.80 6.10 8.02
C PHE A 25 -1.18 4.67 8.36
N GLU A 26 -1.52 4.47 9.64
CA GLU A 26 -2.05 3.22 10.16
C GLU A 26 -3.41 3.45 10.79
N CYS A 27 -4.31 2.49 10.56
CA CYS A 27 -5.68 2.53 11.03
C CYS A 27 -6.04 1.26 11.81
N PRO A 28 -5.97 1.32 13.15
CA PRO A 28 -6.42 0.21 13.99
C PRO A 28 -7.90 -0.09 13.77
N SER A 29 -8.27 -1.37 13.84
CA SER A 29 -9.67 -1.80 13.92
C SER A 29 -10.31 -1.30 15.24
N PRO A 30 -11.64 -1.31 15.37
CA PRO A 30 -12.31 -0.78 16.58
C PRO A 30 -11.81 -1.39 17.90
N SER A 31 -11.44 -2.67 17.91
CA SER A 31 -10.87 -3.41 19.03
C SER A 31 -9.37 -3.19 19.20
N GLY A 32 -8.71 -2.63 18.18
CA GLY A 32 -7.26 -2.52 18.07
C GLY A 32 -6.55 -3.85 17.79
N ALA A 33 -7.28 -4.94 17.53
CA ALA A 33 -6.66 -6.24 17.25
C ALA A 33 -6.00 -6.29 15.86
N LYS A 34 -6.48 -5.48 14.91
CA LYS A 34 -5.98 -5.43 13.53
C LYS A 34 -5.52 -4.02 13.18
N ILE A 35 -4.59 -3.90 12.24
CA ILE A 35 -4.12 -2.61 11.73
C ILE A 35 -4.16 -2.66 10.21
N ALA A 36 -4.88 -1.73 9.59
CA ALA A 36 -4.79 -1.45 8.16
C ALA A 36 -3.77 -0.33 7.94
N THR A 37 -2.75 -0.56 7.12
CA THR A 37 -1.70 0.41 6.83
C THR A 37 -1.77 0.80 5.37
N LEU A 38 -1.91 2.11 5.12
CA LEU A 38 -1.67 2.69 3.80
C LEU A 38 -0.20 3.06 3.70
N TYR A 39 0.46 2.59 2.66
CA TYR A 39 1.86 2.88 2.40
C TYR A 39 2.09 3.07 0.90
N ARG A 40 3.18 3.76 0.58
CA ARG A 40 3.63 4.00 -0.78
C ARG A 40 4.88 3.17 -1.05
N ILE A 41 4.89 2.47 -2.18
CA ILE A 41 6.09 1.85 -2.74
C ILE A 41 6.59 2.72 -3.89
N THR A 42 7.89 3.02 -3.90
CA THR A 42 8.56 3.79 -4.94
C THR A 42 9.69 2.95 -5.52
N SER A 43 9.56 2.51 -6.77
CA SER A 43 10.58 1.72 -7.49
C SER A 43 11.52 2.56 -8.37
N GLY A 44 11.27 3.87 -8.47
CA GLY A 44 12.00 4.82 -9.30
C GLY A 44 11.47 6.25 -9.08
N ASP A 45 12.02 7.21 -9.81
CA ASP A 45 11.69 8.63 -9.62
C ASP A 45 10.53 9.12 -10.52
N ALA A 46 10.06 8.30 -11.46
CA ALA A 46 8.94 8.69 -12.32
C ALA A 46 7.60 8.59 -11.56
N PRO A 47 6.61 9.45 -11.87
CA PRO A 47 5.28 9.36 -11.24
C PRO A 47 4.60 8.00 -11.38
N GLY A 48 4.88 7.25 -12.46
CA GLY A 48 4.37 5.89 -12.68
C GLY A 48 5.07 4.80 -11.87
N ASP A 49 6.21 5.12 -11.24
CA ASP A 49 6.98 4.20 -10.39
C ASP A 49 6.52 4.24 -8.93
N GLN A 50 5.44 4.98 -8.64
CA GLN A 50 4.85 5.09 -7.32
C GLN A 50 3.51 4.36 -7.29
N GLU A 51 3.32 3.54 -6.26
CA GLU A 51 2.11 2.78 -6.05
C GLU A 51 1.67 2.89 -4.59
N MET A 52 0.39 3.19 -4.40
CA MET A 52 -0.25 3.19 -3.09
C MET A 52 -0.76 1.78 -2.81
N ARG A 53 -0.50 1.28 -1.60
CA ARG A 53 -0.83 -0.09 -1.19
C ARG A 53 -1.45 -0.10 0.20
N VAL A 54 -2.34 -1.05 0.40
CA VAL A 54 -2.94 -1.37 1.69
C VAL A 54 -2.55 -2.78 2.10
N ASN A 55 -2.13 -2.90 3.36
CA ASN A 55 -1.94 -4.17 4.05
C ASN A 55 -2.74 -4.12 5.36
N ILE A 56 -3.45 -5.20 5.67
CA ILE A 56 -4.11 -5.39 6.96
C ILE A 56 -3.34 -6.46 7.72
N ARG A 57 -3.13 -6.33 9.03
CA ARG A 57 -2.41 -7.35 9.81
C ARG A 57 -2.81 -7.38 11.27
N LYS A 58 -2.32 -8.37 12.04
CA LYS A 58 -2.44 -8.31 13.50
C LYS A 58 -1.75 -7.07 14.04
N ALA A 59 -2.35 -6.44 15.03
CA ALA A 59 -1.64 -5.45 15.83
C ALA A 59 -0.36 -6.07 16.42
N GLY A 60 0.74 -5.33 16.33
CA GLY A 60 2.07 -5.78 16.77
C GLY A 60 2.82 -6.67 15.76
N SER A 61 2.22 -7.06 14.64
CA SER A 61 2.98 -7.71 13.54
C SER A 61 3.69 -6.67 12.68
N GLU A 62 4.84 -7.06 12.12
CA GLU A 62 5.56 -6.25 11.15
C GLU A 62 4.76 -6.10 9.85
N LEU A 63 4.94 -4.96 9.18
CA LEU A 63 4.36 -4.72 7.87
C LEU A 63 5.10 -5.58 6.83
N ASP A 64 4.39 -6.51 6.22
CA ASP A 64 4.88 -7.25 5.05
C ASP A 64 4.39 -6.57 3.77
N THR A 65 5.32 -5.98 3.02
CA THR A 65 5.03 -5.19 1.80
C THR A 65 4.71 -6.03 0.58
N ASP A 66 4.97 -7.34 0.64
CA ASP A 66 4.64 -8.28 -0.43
C ASP A 66 3.21 -8.82 -0.27
N MET A 67 2.64 -8.66 0.93
CA MET A 67 1.28 -9.05 1.23
C MET A 67 0.35 -7.86 1.06
N VAL A 68 -0.30 -7.75 -0.09
CA VAL A 68 -1.10 -6.58 -0.49
C VAL A 68 -2.58 -6.95 -0.52
N SER A 69 -3.44 -6.15 0.12
CA SER A 69 -4.91 -6.33 0.09
C SER A 69 -5.55 -5.47 -1.00
N PHE A 70 -4.92 -4.33 -1.30
CA PHE A 70 -5.36 -3.37 -2.31
C PHE A 70 -4.19 -2.54 -2.79
N ALA A 71 -4.13 -2.22 -4.08
CA ALA A 71 -3.12 -1.34 -4.64
C ALA A 71 -3.64 -0.55 -5.84
N PHE A 72 -3.11 0.67 -5.99
CA PHE A 72 -3.43 1.54 -7.11
C PHE A 72 -2.31 2.52 -7.43
N ARG A 73 -2.33 3.03 -8.66
CA ARG A 73 -1.44 4.09 -9.18
C ARG A 73 -2.26 5.31 -9.56
N HIS A 74 -1.56 6.40 -9.88
CA HIS A 74 -2.15 7.63 -10.40
C HIS A 74 -3.14 8.34 -9.45
N GLY A 75 -3.09 8.01 -8.15
CA GLY A 75 -3.76 8.72 -7.07
C GLY A 75 -2.86 8.71 -5.85
N TYR A 76 -2.75 9.83 -5.13
CA TYR A 76 -1.89 9.92 -3.95
C TYR A 76 -2.65 9.67 -2.64
N ASP A 77 -3.97 9.70 -2.70
CA ASP A 77 -4.82 9.80 -1.52
C ASP A 77 -5.76 8.59 -1.46
N ALA A 78 -5.80 7.92 -0.33
CA ALA A 78 -6.87 6.96 -0.01
C ALA A 78 -7.33 7.19 1.42
N ILE A 79 -8.64 7.06 1.63
CA ILE A 79 -9.24 7.07 2.96
C ILE A 79 -9.56 5.63 3.31
N ILE A 80 -9.09 5.20 4.49
CA ILE A 80 -9.37 3.88 5.01
C ILE A 80 -10.11 4.05 6.33
N HIS A 81 -11.26 3.39 6.44
CA HIS A 81 -12.01 3.36 7.68
C HIS A 81 -12.63 1.97 7.91
N TRP A 82 -12.71 1.59 9.18
CA TRP A 82 -13.36 0.36 9.61
C TRP A 82 -14.84 0.62 9.85
N ASN A 83 -15.69 -0.20 9.24
CA ASN A 83 -17.13 -0.21 9.55
C ASN A 83 -17.44 -1.20 10.70
N SER A 84 -16.62 -2.26 10.84
CA SER A 84 -16.68 -3.23 11.94
C SER A 84 -15.32 -3.94 12.08
N GLU A 85 -15.19 -4.90 13.01
CA GLU A 85 -13.97 -5.73 13.14
C GLU A 85 -13.65 -6.58 11.90
N GLN A 86 -14.64 -6.83 11.06
CA GLN A 86 -14.54 -7.69 9.87
C GLN A 86 -14.90 -6.94 8.58
N GLN A 87 -15.04 -5.62 8.63
CA GLN A 87 -15.39 -4.84 7.44
C GLN A 87 -14.60 -3.53 7.39
N ILE A 88 -13.94 -3.33 6.26
CA ILE A 88 -13.17 -2.13 5.97
C ILE A 88 -13.62 -1.54 4.64
N ILE A 89 -13.60 -0.21 4.56
CA ILE A 89 -13.90 0.54 3.35
C ILE A 89 -12.64 1.30 2.95
N VAL A 90 -12.27 1.18 1.68
CA VAL A 90 -11.19 1.93 1.04
C VAL A 90 -11.78 2.87 0.01
N GLU A 91 -11.70 4.16 0.27
CA GLU A 91 -12.03 5.20 -0.69
C GLU A 91 -10.76 5.61 -1.44
N TYR A 92 -10.84 5.68 -2.77
CA TYR A 92 -9.70 5.98 -3.63
C TYR A 92 -10.11 6.91 -4.79
N PRO A 93 -9.17 7.55 -5.49
CA PRO A 93 -9.49 8.53 -6.53
C PRO A 93 -10.10 7.84 -7.76
N ALA A 94 -11.14 8.43 -8.33
CA ALA A 94 -11.82 7.87 -9.51
C ALA A 94 -10.92 7.79 -10.76
N ASP A 95 -9.84 8.57 -10.81
CA ASP A 95 -8.82 8.57 -11.87
C ASP A 95 -7.63 7.64 -11.57
N ALA A 96 -7.67 6.91 -10.46
CA ALA A 96 -6.63 5.95 -10.11
C ALA A 96 -6.70 4.69 -11.00
N GLU A 97 -5.52 4.14 -11.29
CA GLU A 97 -5.38 2.84 -11.93
C GLU A 97 -5.28 1.77 -10.84
N LEU A 98 -6.29 0.90 -10.72
CA LEU A 98 -6.23 -0.23 -9.80
C LEU A 98 -5.25 -1.29 -10.32
N THR A 99 -4.28 -1.67 -9.48
CA THR A 99 -3.29 -2.70 -9.80
C THR A 99 -3.50 -3.99 -9.01
N HIS A 100 -4.18 -3.91 -7.86
CA HIS A 100 -4.55 -5.08 -7.05
C HIS A 100 -5.80 -4.82 -6.22
N GLN A 101 -6.66 -5.84 -6.08
CA GLN A 101 -7.89 -5.74 -5.29
C GLN A 101 -8.33 -7.11 -4.77
N GLU A 102 -8.51 -7.23 -3.46
CA GLU A 102 -9.04 -8.43 -2.82
C GLU A 102 -10.44 -8.18 -2.23
N PRO A 103 -11.49 -8.91 -2.63
CA PRO A 103 -12.82 -8.70 -2.05
C PRO A 103 -12.87 -9.03 -0.55
N ALA A 104 -11.95 -9.87 -0.08
CA ALA A 104 -11.77 -10.16 1.33
C ALA A 104 -10.34 -10.63 1.62
N VAL A 105 -9.84 -10.26 2.80
CA VAL A 105 -8.56 -10.71 3.33
C VAL A 105 -8.78 -11.97 4.17
N PHE A 106 -8.07 -13.05 3.81
CA PHE A 106 -8.17 -14.36 4.48
C PHE A 106 -6.86 -14.75 5.15
N GLY A 107 -6.97 -15.63 6.16
CA GLY A 107 -5.94 -16.05 7.11
C GLY A 107 -4.67 -16.74 6.58
N THR A 108 -4.25 -16.51 5.35
CA THR A 108 -2.88 -16.81 4.88
C THR A 108 -2.18 -15.60 4.28
N SER A 109 -2.88 -14.50 4.00
CA SER A 109 -2.20 -13.27 3.58
C SER A 109 -1.74 -12.44 4.77
N GLN A 110 -2.57 -12.34 5.80
CA GLN A 110 -2.52 -11.16 6.65
C GLN A 110 -3.17 -11.36 8.03
N SER A 111 -3.27 -12.62 8.49
CA SER A 111 -3.43 -13.13 9.87
C SER A 111 -4.80 -13.64 10.40
N PHE A 112 -4.70 -14.49 11.45
CA PHE A 112 -5.66 -14.93 12.49
C PHE A 112 -6.25 -16.35 12.44
N SER A 113 -6.99 -16.72 11.40
CA SER A 113 -7.63 -18.04 11.26
C SER A 113 -8.35 -18.06 9.91
N ALA A 114 -8.57 -19.23 9.30
CA ALA A 114 -9.42 -19.36 8.11
C ALA A 114 -10.87 -18.85 8.34
N THR A 115 -11.25 -18.65 9.61
CA THR A 115 -12.57 -18.17 10.03
C THR A 115 -12.64 -16.66 10.35
N ASP A 116 -11.52 -15.92 10.30
CA ASP A 116 -11.48 -14.48 10.58
C ASP A 116 -11.22 -13.72 9.28
N SER A 117 -12.24 -13.67 8.42
CA SER A 117 -12.21 -12.96 7.14
C SER A 117 -12.55 -11.50 7.32
N ILE A 118 -11.86 -10.61 6.60
CA ILE A 118 -12.16 -9.18 6.58
C ILE A 118 -12.70 -8.84 5.20
N SER A 119 -13.98 -8.45 5.12
CA SER A 119 -14.61 -7.97 3.90
C SER A 119 -14.07 -6.59 3.54
N MET A 120 -13.67 -6.41 2.29
CA MET A 120 -13.23 -5.11 1.76
C MET A 120 -14.27 -4.55 0.80
N SER A 121 -14.64 -3.30 1.03
CA SER A 121 -15.48 -2.52 0.12
C SER A 121 -14.68 -1.35 -0.44
N TYR A 122 -14.93 -1.01 -1.70
CA TYR A 122 -14.15 -0.02 -2.43
C TYR A 122 -15.07 1.06 -2.98
N GLN A 123 -14.70 2.33 -2.82
CA GLN A 123 -15.50 3.47 -3.26
C GLN A 123 -14.62 4.48 -4.00
N GLU A 124 -15.01 4.80 -5.23
CA GLU A 124 -14.36 5.87 -5.98
C GLU A 124 -14.82 7.23 -5.46
N THR A 125 -13.89 8.16 -5.32
CA THR A 125 -14.14 9.53 -4.90
C THR A 125 -13.48 10.51 -5.86
N PRO A 126 -14.07 11.70 -6.11
CA PRO A 126 -13.42 12.70 -6.95
C PRO A 126 -12.07 13.15 -6.35
N SER A 127 -11.02 13.17 -7.18
CA SER A 127 -9.68 13.65 -6.77
C SER A 127 -9.74 15.11 -6.32
N THR A 128 -9.22 15.39 -5.13
CA THR A 128 -9.35 16.69 -4.47
C THR A 128 -8.27 17.71 -4.84
N HIS A 129 -7.44 17.42 -5.85
CA HIS A 129 -6.49 18.33 -6.53
C HIS A 129 -5.94 19.50 -5.68
N GLY A 130 -4.85 19.24 -4.95
CA GLY A 130 -3.81 20.25 -4.68
C GLY A 130 -3.59 20.67 -3.23
N TYR A 131 -4.48 20.34 -2.30
CA TYR A 131 -4.26 20.59 -0.86
C TYR A 131 -4.99 19.56 -0.02
N PHE A 132 -4.55 18.30 -0.01
CA PHE A 132 -5.18 17.33 0.89
C PHE A 132 -4.19 16.59 1.77
N MET A 133 -4.54 16.68 3.04
CA MET A 133 -3.84 16.14 4.17
C MET A 133 -4.14 14.65 4.23
N VAL A 134 -3.12 13.84 4.56
CA VAL A 134 -3.34 12.52 5.12
C VAL A 134 -4.13 12.71 6.43
N GLU A 135 -5.45 12.78 6.35
CA GLU A 135 -6.28 12.88 7.53
C GLU A 135 -6.49 11.47 8.07
N LYS A 136 -5.94 11.24 9.25
CA LYS A 136 -6.24 10.06 10.06
C LYS A 136 -7.74 10.02 10.33
N ARG A 137 -8.47 9.25 9.54
CA ARG A 137 -9.92 9.10 9.63
C ARG A 137 -10.29 7.67 10.01
N CYS A 138 -9.68 7.20 11.10
CA CYS A 138 -10.09 5.97 11.78
C CYS A 138 -11.32 6.31 12.62
N PHE A 139 -12.46 6.46 11.95
CA PHE A 139 -13.71 6.72 12.64
C PHE A 139 -14.21 5.41 13.23
N ASN A 140 -14.13 5.28 14.54
CA ASN A 140 -15.10 4.46 15.25
C ASN A 140 -16.42 5.23 15.15
N GLN A 141 -17.42 4.70 14.44
CA GLN A 141 -18.77 5.23 14.66
C GLN A 141 -19.12 5.00 16.14
N PRO A 142 -19.72 6.01 16.81
CA PRO A 142 -20.13 5.91 18.21
C PRO A 142 -21.20 4.85 18.45
#